data_AF-A0A7W2M1P9-F1
#
_entry.id   AF-A0A7W2M1P9-F1
#
_cell.length_a   1.000
_cell.length_b   1.000
_cell.length_c   1.000
_cell.angle_alpha   90.00
_cell.angle_beta   90.00
_cell.angle_gamma   90.00
#
_symmetry.space_group_name_H-M   'P 1'
#
loop_
_entity.id
_entity.type
_entity.pdbx_description
1 polymer ?
#
loop_
_entity_poly.entity_id
_entity_poly.type
_entity_poly.pdbx_seq_one_letter_code
_entity_poly.pdbx_strand_id
1 'polypeptide(L)'
;MTNATSARLRPLADSAPSAVVAGFIAMLTGYTSSLVLMFQAGQAAGLTTAQISSWIWALSIGMAVCSIGLSLRYRTPITIAWSTPGAALLITSLGGVSYGEAIGAYITCAVLVLVCGLTGSFERLVKRIPASLASALLAGILFKIGSEIFVAAQHRTLLVLGMFFSYLLVKRLSPRYCVLAALLVGTALSGALGLLDFSGFHLEVAKPVWTTPSFSLAATISIGIPLFVVAMTSQNMPGVAVLRADGYQVPASPLISATGFASLLLAPFGSHGVNLAAISAAICTGPHAHEDPSKRYTAAVWCGIFYGIAGVFGATLAALFAALPKELVLSIAALALFGSIMNGLTVAMSEAPEREAAVITFMVTASGLTLFSIGSAFWGIVAGVLALVILNPRKA
;
A
#
# COMPACT_ATOMS: atom_id res chain seq x y z
N MET A 1 -39.80 -0.64 8.88
CA MET A 1 -40.25 -1.71 7.97
C MET A 1 -39.00 -2.22 7.27
N THR A 2 -38.53 -3.46 7.38
CA THR A 2 -39.07 -4.76 7.77
C THR A 2 -38.00 -5.52 8.57
N ASN A 3 -38.42 -6.28 9.58
CA ASN A 3 -37.60 -7.27 10.27
C ASN A 3 -37.15 -8.34 9.27
N ALA A 4 -36.05 -8.10 8.54
CA ALA A 4 -35.30 -9.17 7.94
C ALA A 4 -34.65 -9.93 9.09
N THR A 5 -35.25 -11.06 9.48
CA THR A 5 -34.56 -12.09 10.25
C THR A 5 -33.16 -12.23 9.68
N SER A 6 -32.16 -11.82 10.45
CA SER A 6 -30.75 -11.86 10.06
C SER A 6 -30.41 -13.29 9.67
N ALA A 7 -30.48 -13.61 8.37
CA ALA A 7 -30.21 -14.93 7.84
C ALA A 7 -28.85 -15.39 8.39
N ARG A 8 -28.75 -16.61 8.93
CA ARG A 8 -27.48 -17.12 9.45
C ARG A 8 -26.42 -17.01 8.35
N LEU A 9 -25.24 -16.52 8.70
CA LEU A 9 -24.08 -16.53 7.81
C LEU A 9 -23.82 -17.96 7.35
N ARG A 10 -23.71 -18.18 6.04
CA ARG A 10 -23.31 -19.47 5.46
C ARG A 10 -22.19 -19.25 4.44
N PRO A 11 -20.97 -18.82 4.85
CA PRO A 11 -19.94 -18.36 3.92
C PRO A 11 -19.57 -19.39 2.83
N LEU A 12 -19.60 -20.67 3.16
CA LEU A 12 -19.34 -21.75 2.19
C LEU A 12 -20.49 -21.93 1.18
N ALA A 13 -21.75 -21.81 1.63
CA ALA A 13 -22.92 -21.94 0.76
C ALA A 13 -23.23 -20.65 -0.02
N ASP A 14 -22.83 -19.50 0.52
CA ASP A 14 -22.92 -18.18 -0.13
C ASP A 14 -21.78 -17.96 -1.13
N SER A 15 -20.72 -18.77 -1.09
CA SER A 15 -19.60 -18.68 -2.01
C SER A 15 -19.97 -19.26 -3.37
N ALA A 16 -19.71 -18.49 -4.43
CA ALA A 16 -19.71 -18.97 -5.80
C ALA A 16 -18.27 -19.06 -6.34
N PRO A 17 -18.00 -19.85 -7.39
CA PRO A 17 -16.68 -19.87 -8.04
C PRO A 17 -16.19 -18.49 -8.46
N SER A 18 -17.09 -17.61 -8.88
CA SER A 18 -16.80 -16.21 -9.21
C SER A 18 -16.26 -15.43 -8.01
N ALA A 19 -16.78 -15.70 -6.80
CA ALA A 19 -16.34 -15.02 -5.58
C ALA A 19 -14.94 -15.46 -5.17
N VAL A 20 -14.63 -16.76 -5.31
CA VAL A 20 -13.28 -17.30 -5.09
C VAL A 20 -12.29 -16.66 -6.06
N VAL A 21 -12.64 -16.63 -7.35
CA VAL A 21 -11.80 -16.03 -8.40
C VAL A 21 -11.62 -14.54 -8.18
N ALA A 22 -12.68 -13.80 -7.84
CA ALA A 22 -12.59 -12.37 -7.52
C ALA A 22 -11.68 -12.11 -6.31
N GLY A 23 -11.82 -12.90 -5.24
CA GLY A 23 -10.94 -12.83 -4.07
C GLY A 23 -9.48 -13.11 -4.41
N PHE A 24 -9.22 -14.12 -5.25
CA PHE A 24 -7.87 -14.43 -5.73
C PHE A 24 -7.28 -13.29 -6.57
N ILE A 25 -8.08 -12.74 -7.50
CA ILE A 25 -7.68 -11.59 -8.34
C ILE A 25 -7.39 -10.37 -7.47
N ALA A 26 -8.22 -10.09 -6.47
CA ALA A 26 -8.05 -8.97 -5.56
C ALA A 26 -6.75 -9.10 -4.74
N MET A 27 -6.45 -10.30 -4.24
CA MET A 27 -5.18 -10.60 -3.56
C MET A 27 -4.00 -10.42 -4.52
N LEU A 28 -4.05 -11.07 -5.69
CA LEU A 28 -2.97 -11.06 -6.68
C LEU A 28 -2.67 -9.64 -7.15
N THR A 29 -3.70 -8.83 -7.39
CA THR A 29 -3.55 -7.41 -7.78
C THR A 29 -2.82 -6.62 -6.69
N GLY A 30 -3.14 -6.85 -5.41
CA GLY A 30 -2.44 -6.21 -4.30
C GLY A 30 -0.96 -6.61 -4.23
N TYR A 31 -0.66 -7.91 -4.31
CA TYR A 31 0.71 -8.43 -4.19
C TYR A 31 1.58 -8.00 -5.38
N THR A 32 1.09 -8.20 -6.59
CA THR A 32 1.85 -7.88 -7.81
C THR A 32 2.12 -6.40 -7.98
N SER A 33 1.26 -5.52 -7.44
CA SER A 33 1.42 -4.07 -7.58
C SER A 33 2.45 -3.47 -6.64
N SER A 34 2.65 -4.04 -5.45
CA SER A 34 3.38 -3.31 -4.40
C SER A 34 4.21 -4.14 -3.43
N LEU A 35 4.18 -5.47 -3.49
CA LEU A 35 5.02 -6.31 -2.65
C LEU A 35 6.52 -5.98 -2.81
N VAL A 36 6.92 -5.68 -4.05
CA VAL A 36 8.29 -5.30 -4.40
C VAL A 36 8.78 -4.05 -3.65
N LEU A 37 7.87 -3.14 -3.27
CA LEU A 37 8.23 -1.91 -2.54
C LEU A 37 8.70 -2.23 -1.12
N MET A 38 8.15 -3.25 -0.47
CA MET A 38 8.61 -3.68 0.86
C MET A 38 10.01 -4.30 0.79
N PHE A 39 10.32 -5.05 -0.27
CA PHE A 39 11.67 -5.55 -0.51
C PHE A 39 12.67 -4.41 -0.73
N GLN A 40 12.32 -3.47 -1.59
CA GLN A 40 13.16 -2.31 -1.87
C GLN A 40 13.38 -1.46 -0.61
N ALA A 41 12.32 -1.22 0.18
CA ALA A 41 12.42 -0.46 1.42
C ALA A 41 13.29 -1.19 2.45
N GLY A 42 13.08 -2.50 2.63
CA GLY A 42 13.86 -3.30 3.56
C GLY A 42 15.34 -3.36 3.19
N GLN A 43 15.66 -3.58 1.91
CA GLN A 43 17.05 -3.59 1.43
C GLN A 43 17.72 -2.22 1.56
N ALA A 44 17.01 -1.14 1.20
CA ALA A 44 17.53 0.22 1.35
C ALA A 44 17.80 0.58 2.82
N ALA A 45 17.07 -0.03 3.76
CA ALA A 45 17.23 0.13 5.20
C ALA A 45 18.22 -0.88 5.83
N GLY A 46 18.83 -1.77 5.05
CA GLY A 46 19.75 -2.79 5.57
C GLY A 46 19.08 -3.88 6.42
N LEU A 47 17.78 -4.12 6.25
CA LEU A 47 17.06 -5.17 6.97
C LEU A 47 17.48 -6.56 6.50
N THR A 48 17.51 -7.49 7.44
CA THR A 48 17.73 -8.91 7.14
C THR A 48 16.54 -9.51 6.39
N THR A 49 16.78 -10.57 5.61
CA THR A 49 15.70 -11.33 4.94
C THR A 49 14.64 -11.81 5.91
N ALA A 50 15.03 -12.19 7.13
CA ALA A 50 14.10 -12.60 8.19
C ALA A 50 13.18 -11.46 8.64
N GLN A 51 13.69 -10.23 8.77
CA GLN A 51 12.86 -9.06 9.10
C GLN A 51 11.91 -8.68 7.97
N ILE A 52 12.36 -8.71 6.71
CA ILE A 52 11.49 -8.44 5.56
C ILE A 52 10.40 -9.52 5.45
N SER A 53 10.75 -10.79 5.63
CA SER A 53 9.80 -11.90 5.68
C SER A 53 8.79 -11.72 6.83
N SER A 54 9.24 -11.36 8.03
CA SER A 54 8.36 -11.07 9.17
C SER A 54 7.41 -9.91 8.88
N TRP A 55 7.90 -8.86 8.23
CA TRP A 55 7.10 -7.70 7.85
C TRP A 55 5.99 -8.10 6.87
N ILE A 56 6.34 -8.84 5.80
CA ILE A 56 5.36 -9.33 4.82
C ILE A 56 4.33 -10.22 5.52
N TRP A 57 4.78 -11.15 6.36
CA TRP A 57 3.91 -12.02 7.15
C TRP A 57 2.94 -11.19 8.02
N ALA A 58 3.44 -10.21 8.77
CA ALA A 58 2.65 -9.40 9.68
C ALA A 58 1.54 -8.64 8.93
N LEU A 59 1.87 -7.99 7.81
CA LEU A 59 0.89 -7.33 6.96
C LEU A 59 -0.13 -8.35 6.41
N SER A 60 0.34 -9.48 5.89
CA SER A 60 -0.50 -10.53 5.29
C SER A 60 -1.54 -11.06 6.28
N ILE A 61 -1.12 -11.36 7.51
CA ILE A 61 -1.99 -11.84 8.57
C ILE A 61 -2.96 -10.74 9.02
N GLY A 62 -2.50 -9.49 9.16
CA GLY A 62 -3.38 -8.37 9.50
C GLY A 62 -4.47 -8.14 8.46
N MET A 63 -4.10 -8.13 7.17
CA MET A 63 -5.03 -8.02 6.05
C MET A 63 -6.02 -9.19 6.02
N ALA A 64 -5.54 -10.43 6.23
CA ALA A 64 -6.37 -11.63 6.26
C ALA A 64 -7.42 -11.56 7.37
N VAL A 65 -6.97 -11.36 8.61
CA VAL A 65 -7.84 -11.33 9.79
C VAL A 65 -8.86 -10.20 9.69
N CYS A 66 -8.44 -8.99 9.31
CA CYS A 66 -9.36 -7.88 9.22
C CYS A 66 -10.32 -8.01 8.04
N SER A 67 -9.88 -8.45 6.85
CA SER A 67 -10.77 -8.65 5.70
C SER A 67 -11.84 -9.70 6.00
N ILE A 68 -11.44 -10.84 6.57
CA ILE A 68 -12.37 -11.92 6.94
C ILE A 68 -13.30 -11.45 8.05
N GLY A 69 -12.73 -10.96 9.16
CA GLY A 69 -13.49 -10.61 10.37
C GLY A 69 -14.49 -9.49 10.12
N LEU A 70 -14.09 -8.42 9.43
CA LEU A 70 -14.97 -7.30 9.12
C LEU A 70 -16.03 -7.70 8.09
N SER A 71 -15.66 -8.44 7.05
CA SER A 71 -16.63 -8.87 6.03
C SER A 71 -17.70 -9.79 6.60
N LEU A 72 -17.33 -10.72 7.49
CA LEU A 72 -18.28 -11.57 8.18
C LEU A 72 -19.16 -10.79 9.17
N ARG A 73 -18.57 -9.86 9.93
CA ARG A 73 -19.29 -9.04 10.91
C ARG A 73 -20.37 -8.17 10.26
N TYR A 74 -20.03 -7.51 9.15
CA TYR A 74 -20.91 -6.55 8.48
C TYR A 74 -21.71 -7.15 7.33
N ARG A 75 -21.40 -8.37 6.90
CA ARG A 75 -21.96 -9.00 5.69
C ARG A 75 -21.77 -8.15 4.44
N THR A 76 -20.60 -7.52 4.35
CA THR A 76 -20.21 -6.66 3.24
C THR A 76 -18.80 -7.01 2.78
N PRO A 77 -18.45 -6.81 1.50
CA PRO A 77 -17.12 -7.12 0.96
C PRO A 77 -16.06 -6.10 1.41
N ILE A 78 -15.67 -6.15 2.68
CA ILE A 78 -14.65 -5.25 3.26
C ILE A 78 -13.27 -5.87 3.05
N THR A 79 -12.51 -5.30 2.12
CA THR A 79 -11.11 -5.70 1.88
C THR A 79 -10.13 -4.75 2.55
N ILE A 80 -9.19 -5.32 3.29
CA ILE A 80 -8.08 -4.63 3.94
C ILE A 80 -6.79 -4.95 3.19
N ALA A 81 -5.98 -3.93 2.92
CA ALA A 81 -4.65 -4.05 2.32
C ALA A 81 -3.59 -3.33 3.17
N TRP A 82 -2.31 -3.57 2.91
CA TRP A 82 -1.21 -2.75 3.42
C TRP A 82 -1.22 -1.36 2.79
N SER A 83 -0.44 -0.42 3.34
CA SER A 83 -0.25 0.89 2.73
C SER A 83 0.78 0.87 1.62
N THR A 84 0.33 0.69 0.37
CA THR A 84 1.22 0.79 -0.81
C THR A 84 1.95 2.14 -0.87
N PRO A 85 1.24 3.29 -0.78
CA PRO A 85 1.86 4.58 -0.51
C PRO A 85 2.81 4.63 0.70
N GLY A 86 2.48 3.95 1.79
CA GLY A 86 3.30 3.88 2.99
C GLY A 86 4.60 3.11 2.77
N ALA A 87 4.54 1.94 2.12
CA ALA A 87 5.71 1.17 1.72
C ALA A 87 6.64 1.98 0.81
N ALA A 88 6.07 2.74 -0.13
CA ALA A 88 6.82 3.65 -0.97
C ALA A 88 7.52 4.75 -0.15
N LEU A 89 6.81 5.38 0.79
CA LEU A 89 7.39 6.38 1.69
C LEU A 89 8.62 5.85 2.42
N LEU A 90 8.55 4.60 2.88
CA LEU A 90 9.59 3.96 3.66
C LEU A 90 10.88 3.68 2.90
N ILE A 91 10.83 3.53 1.56
CA ILE A 91 12.04 3.41 0.73
C ILE A 91 12.98 4.61 0.95
N THR A 92 12.40 5.80 1.14
CA THR A 92 13.17 7.04 1.26
C THR A 92 13.38 7.49 2.70
N SER A 93 12.57 6.97 3.63
CA SER A 93 12.50 7.49 5.01
C SER A 93 13.14 6.56 6.04
N LEU A 94 13.38 5.28 5.71
CA LEU A 94 14.04 4.35 6.62
C LEU A 94 15.57 4.48 6.64
N GLY A 95 16.17 5.02 5.59
CA GLY A 95 17.62 5.19 5.51
C GLY A 95 18.14 6.07 6.65
N GLY A 96 19.07 5.55 7.45
CA GLY A 96 19.65 6.27 8.60
C GLY A 96 18.81 6.24 9.88
N VAL A 97 17.68 5.51 9.91
CA VAL A 97 16.85 5.30 11.10
C VAL A 97 17.05 3.86 11.60
N SER A 98 17.22 3.66 12.90
CA SER A 98 17.30 2.30 13.43
C SER A 98 15.97 1.57 13.25
N TYR A 99 15.98 0.26 12.99
CA TYR A 99 14.73 -0.45 12.73
C TYR A 99 13.77 -0.39 13.93
N GLY A 100 14.28 -0.39 15.17
CA GLY A 100 13.48 -0.19 16.37
C GLY A 100 12.76 1.18 16.42
N GLU A 101 13.41 2.25 15.98
CA GLU A 101 12.77 3.57 15.84
C GLU A 101 11.71 3.61 14.75
N ALA A 102 11.94 2.90 13.64
CA ALA A 102 10.93 2.73 12.60
C ALA A 102 9.70 1.99 13.16
N ILE A 103 9.88 0.93 13.96
CA ILE A 103 8.79 0.25 14.66
C ILE A 103 8.04 1.22 15.59
N GLY A 104 8.76 2.05 16.35
CA GLY A 104 8.14 3.08 17.19
C GLY A 104 7.29 4.06 16.38
N ALA A 105 7.77 4.49 15.21
CA ALA A 105 6.99 5.33 14.30
C ALA A 105 5.75 4.62 13.73
N TYR A 106 5.83 3.32 13.43
CA TYR A 106 4.68 2.51 12.99
C TYR A 106 3.63 2.39 14.08
N ILE A 107 4.06 2.17 15.33
CA ILE A 107 3.19 2.17 16.52
C ILE A 107 2.51 3.54 16.65
N THR A 108 3.25 4.64 16.54
CA THR A 108 2.67 5.99 16.62
C THR A 108 1.62 6.21 15.53
N CYS A 109 1.90 5.83 14.28
CA CYS A 109 0.92 5.87 13.19
C CYS A 109 -0.34 5.05 13.54
N ALA A 110 -0.17 3.80 13.99
CA ALA A 110 -1.28 2.91 14.35
C ALA A 110 -2.13 3.46 15.49
N VAL A 111 -1.51 4.07 16.51
CA VAL A 111 -2.21 4.76 17.61
C VAL A 111 -3.03 5.94 17.08
N LEU A 112 -2.47 6.78 16.20
CA LEU A 112 -3.19 7.90 15.61
C LEU A 112 -4.39 7.42 14.78
N VAL A 113 -4.24 6.37 13.98
CA VAL A 113 -5.34 5.73 13.23
C VAL A 113 -6.40 5.20 14.19
N LEU A 114 -6.00 4.47 15.23
CA LEU A 114 -6.91 3.88 16.22
C LEU A 114 -7.71 4.97 16.97
N VAL A 115 -7.04 6.03 17.44
CA VAL A 115 -7.69 7.17 18.09
C VAL A 115 -8.69 7.85 17.15
N CYS A 116 -8.34 8.04 15.88
CA CYS A 116 -9.27 8.60 14.89
C CYS A 116 -10.50 7.71 14.68
N GLY A 117 -10.31 6.39 14.66
CA GLY A 117 -11.39 5.40 14.62
C GLY A 117 -12.28 5.49 15.86
N LEU A 118 -11.70 5.38 17.06
CA LEU A 118 -12.45 5.32 18.33
C LEU A 118 -13.23 6.60 18.62
N THR A 119 -12.68 7.76 18.24
CA THR A 119 -13.33 9.07 18.46
C THR A 119 -14.33 9.46 17.37
N GLY A 120 -14.43 8.66 16.29
CA GLY A 120 -15.21 9.04 15.11
C GLY A 120 -14.69 10.29 14.39
N SER A 121 -13.47 10.72 14.68
CA SER A 121 -12.89 11.95 14.14
C SER A 121 -12.44 11.82 12.68
N PHE A 122 -12.45 10.61 12.11
CA PHE A 122 -12.07 10.33 10.72
C PHE A 122 -12.71 11.30 9.72
N GLU A 123 -14.05 11.39 9.70
CA GLU A 123 -14.74 12.22 8.70
C GLU A 123 -14.45 13.72 8.89
N ARG A 124 -14.19 14.17 10.12
CA ARG A 124 -13.82 15.56 10.42
C ARG A 124 -12.39 15.86 9.98
N LEU A 125 -11.46 14.93 10.23
CA LEU A 125 -10.05 15.12 9.92
C LEU A 125 -9.79 15.08 8.42
N VAL A 126 -10.40 14.12 7.72
CA VAL A 126 -10.26 13.96 6.27
C VAL A 126 -10.72 15.22 5.53
N LYS A 127 -11.80 15.87 5.97
CA LYS A 127 -12.29 17.13 5.39
C LYS A 127 -11.32 18.31 5.54
N ARG A 128 -10.34 18.24 6.44
CA ARG A 128 -9.37 19.30 6.70
C ARG A 128 -8.06 19.13 5.95
N ILE A 129 -7.80 17.96 5.37
CA ILE A 129 -6.57 17.70 4.61
C ILE A 129 -6.88 18.01 3.14
N PRO A 130 -6.26 19.05 2.54
CA PRO A 130 -6.49 19.36 1.13
C PRO A 130 -6.06 18.18 0.27
N ALA A 131 -6.98 17.67 -0.54
CA ALA A 131 -6.73 16.49 -1.38
C ALA A 131 -5.55 16.71 -2.34
N SER A 132 -5.36 17.95 -2.80
CA SER A 132 -4.26 18.33 -3.69
C SER A 132 -2.90 18.13 -3.03
N LEU A 133 -2.72 18.57 -1.78
CA LEU A 133 -1.46 18.39 -1.05
C LEU A 133 -1.18 16.93 -0.71
N ALA A 134 -2.20 16.18 -0.28
CA ALA A 134 -2.04 14.76 0.00
C ALA A 134 -1.67 13.96 -1.25
N SER A 135 -2.29 14.29 -2.39
CA SER A 135 -2.00 13.65 -3.67
C SER A 135 -0.64 14.06 -4.23
N ALA A 136 -0.23 15.32 -4.02
CA ALA A 136 1.10 15.81 -4.38
C ALA A 136 2.20 15.14 -3.56
N LEU A 137 2.00 14.97 -2.25
CA LEU A 137 2.90 14.21 -1.37
C LEU A 137 3.10 12.80 -1.92
N LEU A 138 1.98 12.11 -2.19
CA LEU A 138 2.04 10.76 -2.75
C LEU A 138 2.78 10.75 -4.09
N ALA A 139 2.40 11.62 -5.03
CA ALA A 139 3.03 11.72 -6.33
C ALA A 139 4.54 11.99 -6.22
N GLY A 140 4.98 12.84 -5.29
CA GLY A 140 6.40 13.15 -5.09
C GLY A 140 7.21 11.94 -4.61
N ILE A 141 6.68 11.19 -3.64
CA ILE A 141 7.30 9.95 -3.14
C ILE A 141 7.41 8.94 -4.29
N LEU A 142 6.28 8.71 -4.98
CA LEU A 142 6.22 7.72 -6.05
C LEU A 142 7.06 8.13 -7.26
N PHE A 143 7.17 9.42 -7.58
CA PHE A 143 7.98 9.92 -8.67
C PHE A 143 9.47 9.66 -8.43
N LYS A 144 9.97 9.93 -7.22
CA LYS A 144 11.37 9.64 -6.88
C LYS A 144 11.69 8.16 -7.11
N ILE A 145 10.85 7.26 -6.61
CA ILE A 145 11.02 5.81 -6.81
C ILE A 145 10.85 5.41 -8.27
N GLY A 146 9.82 5.96 -8.94
CA GLY A 146 9.52 5.69 -10.34
C GLY A 146 10.66 6.12 -11.28
N SER A 147 11.42 7.15 -10.91
CA SER A 147 12.56 7.63 -11.70
C SER A 147 13.79 6.71 -11.64
N GLU A 148 13.90 5.83 -10.65
CA GLU A 148 15.02 4.89 -10.49
C GLU A 148 15.13 3.89 -11.66
N ILE A 149 14.03 3.62 -12.38
CA ILE A 149 14.09 2.78 -13.59
C ILE A 149 15.03 3.36 -14.64
N PHE A 150 15.09 4.69 -14.78
CA PHE A 150 15.94 5.34 -15.77
C PHE A 150 17.41 5.32 -15.35
N VAL A 151 17.68 5.34 -14.04
CA VAL A 151 19.02 5.11 -13.49
C VAL A 151 19.43 3.64 -13.70
N ALA A 152 18.55 2.69 -13.41
CA ALA A 152 18.78 1.26 -13.64
C ALA A 152 19.06 0.95 -15.12
N ALA A 153 18.44 1.67 -16.05
CA ALA A 153 18.69 1.53 -17.49
C ALA A 153 20.12 1.87 -17.90
N GLN A 154 20.84 2.70 -17.13
CA GLN A 154 22.26 2.99 -17.37
C GLN A 154 23.16 1.80 -17.01
N HIS A 155 22.75 0.98 -16.03
CA HIS A 155 23.53 -0.18 -15.58
C HIS A 155 23.20 -1.45 -16.36
N ARG A 156 21.92 -1.69 -16.68
CA ARG A 156 21.44 -2.90 -17.37
C ARG A 156 20.44 -2.56 -18.49
N THR A 157 20.91 -1.85 -19.51
CA THR A 157 20.07 -1.29 -20.58
C THR A 157 19.14 -2.29 -21.24
N LEU A 158 19.66 -3.45 -21.69
CA LEU A 158 18.85 -4.45 -22.40
C LEU A 158 17.69 -4.97 -21.54
N LEU A 159 17.98 -5.28 -20.26
CA LEU A 159 17.00 -5.80 -19.31
C LEU A 159 15.89 -4.76 -19.08
N VAL A 160 16.26 -3.54 -18.72
CA VAL A 160 15.31 -2.49 -18.36
C VAL A 160 14.48 -2.05 -19.57
N LEU A 161 15.08 -1.87 -20.74
CA LEU A 161 14.34 -1.53 -21.95
C LEU A 161 13.40 -2.67 -22.38
N GLY A 162 13.82 -3.93 -22.27
CA GLY A 162 12.95 -5.08 -22.53
C GLY A 162 11.70 -5.08 -21.64
N MET A 163 11.87 -4.83 -20.34
CA MET A 163 10.77 -4.69 -19.39
C MET A 163 9.88 -3.48 -19.72
N PHE A 164 10.47 -2.33 -20.03
CA PHE A 164 9.74 -1.10 -20.31
C PHE A 164 8.90 -1.20 -21.60
N PHE A 165 9.47 -1.69 -22.70
CA PHE A 165 8.73 -1.83 -23.96
C PHE A 165 7.67 -2.93 -23.89
N SER A 166 7.95 -4.05 -23.22
CA SER A 166 6.92 -5.08 -23.00
C SER A 166 5.76 -4.55 -22.16
N TYR A 167 6.04 -3.77 -21.11
CA TYR A 167 5.00 -3.04 -20.36
C TYR A 167 4.14 -2.18 -21.29
N LEU A 168 4.74 -1.34 -22.14
CA LEU A 168 3.99 -0.43 -23.03
C LEU A 168 3.15 -1.17 -24.06
N LEU A 169 3.72 -2.18 -24.72
CA LEU A 169 3.02 -2.99 -25.72
C LEU A 169 1.82 -3.71 -25.11
N VAL A 170 2.01 -4.35 -23.95
CA VAL A 170 0.92 -5.03 -23.26
C VAL A 170 -0.06 -4.03 -22.63
N LYS A 171 0.38 -2.85 -22.18
CA LYS A 171 -0.52 -1.81 -21.66
C LYS A 171 -1.54 -1.39 -22.73
N ARG A 172 -1.13 -1.29 -24.00
CA ARG A 172 -2.01 -0.98 -25.13
C ARG A 172 -3.07 -2.06 -25.37
N LEU A 173 -2.70 -3.34 -25.25
CA LEU A 173 -3.56 -4.48 -25.61
C LEU A 173 -4.41 -4.97 -24.43
N SER A 174 -3.81 -5.03 -23.24
CA SER A 174 -4.43 -5.47 -22.00
C SER A 174 -3.80 -4.76 -20.80
N PRO A 175 -4.34 -3.58 -20.41
CA PRO A 175 -3.82 -2.78 -19.31
C PRO A 175 -3.65 -3.53 -17.98
N ARG A 176 -4.44 -4.61 -17.79
CA ARG A 176 -4.45 -5.44 -16.59
C ARG A 176 -3.20 -6.31 -16.43
N TYR A 177 -2.55 -6.72 -17.53
CA TYR A 177 -1.42 -7.67 -17.50
C TYR A 177 -0.07 -7.03 -17.78
N CYS A 178 0.01 -5.71 -17.98
CA CYS A 178 1.23 -5.02 -18.39
C CYS A 178 2.41 -5.18 -17.41
N VAL A 179 2.16 -5.08 -16.09
CA VAL A 179 3.20 -5.27 -15.06
C VAL A 179 3.66 -6.73 -15.03
N LEU A 180 2.72 -7.68 -15.07
CA LEU A 180 3.05 -9.11 -15.12
C LEU A 180 3.90 -9.46 -16.35
N ALA A 181 3.56 -8.92 -17.52
CA ALA A 181 4.33 -9.13 -18.74
C ALA A 181 5.77 -8.59 -18.62
N ALA A 182 5.93 -7.39 -18.04
CA ALA A 182 7.25 -6.83 -17.79
C ALA A 182 8.07 -7.69 -16.82
N LEU A 183 7.45 -8.24 -15.78
CA LEU A 183 8.10 -9.18 -14.86
C LEU A 183 8.55 -10.46 -15.58
N LEU A 184 7.69 -11.04 -16.42
CA LEU A 184 8.02 -12.26 -17.18
C LEU A 184 9.17 -12.03 -18.15
N VAL A 185 9.13 -10.93 -18.92
CA VAL A 185 10.20 -10.55 -19.84
C VAL A 185 11.49 -10.25 -19.09
N GLY A 186 11.41 -9.49 -18.00
CA GLY A 186 12.56 -9.21 -17.14
C GLY A 186 13.20 -10.48 -16.60
N THR A 187 12.40 -11.41 -16.07
CA THR A 187 12.88 -12.69 -15.53
C THR A 187 13.52 -13.54 -16.62
N ALA A 188 12.90 -13.64 -17.80
CA ALA A 188 13.45 -14.38 -18.93
C ALA A 188 14.80 -13.80 -19.41
N LEU A 189 14.89 -12.47 -19.51
CA LEU A 189 16.14 -11.78 -19.86
C LEU A 189 17.21 -11.96 -18.77
N SER A 190 16.85 -11.86 -17.50
CA SER A 190 17.78 -12.12 -16.39
C SER A 190 18.31 -13.55 -16.42
N GLY A 191 17.45 -14.54 -16.73
CA GLY A 191 17.87 -15.93 -16.92
C GLY A 191 18.83 -16.10 -18.10
N ALA A 192 18.48 -15.51 -19.26
CA ALA A 192 19.33 -15.55 -20.45
C ALA A 192 20.69 -14.86 -20.26
N LEU A 193 20.75 -13.85 -19.39
CA LEU A 193 21.96 -13.11 -19.04
C LEU A 193 22.75 -13.73 -17.86
N GLY A 194 22.27 -14.85 -17.28
CA GLY A 194 22.92 -15.50 -16.15
C GLY A 194 22.91 -14.68 -14.85
N LEU A 195 21.91 -13.80 -14.67
CA LEU A 195 21.81 -12.87 -13.54
C LEU A 195 20.97 -13.41 -12.38
N LEU A 196 20.35 -14.58 -12.54
CA LEU A 196 19.51 -15.19 -11.52
C LEU A 196 20.34 -16.05 -10.57
N ASP A 197 20.16 -15.85 -9.27
CA ASP A 197 20.83 -16.64 -8.24
C ASP A 197 19.81 -17.33 -7.33
N PHE A 198 19.55 -18.61 -7.60
CA PHE A 198 18.65 -19.45 -6.80
C PHE A 198 19.38 -20.29 -5.74
N SER A 199 20.68 -20.06 -5.50
CA SER A 199 21.46 -20.87 -4.55
C SER A 199 20.90 -20.85 -3.12
N GLY A 200 20.22 -19.76 -2.72
CA GLY A 200 19.53 -19.61 -1.45
C GLY A 200 18.01 -19.81 -1.51
N PHE A 201 17.47 -20.38 -2.60
CA PHE A 201 16.03 -20.61 -2.72
C PHE A 201 15.61 -21.94 -2.10
N HIS A 202 14.84 -21.85 -1.02
CA HIS A 202 14.15 -22.99 -0.42
C HIS A 202 12.73 -22.58 -0.02
N LEU A 203 11.82 -23.55 -0.07
CA LEU A 203 10.45 -23.36 0.41
C LEU A 203 10.51 -23.20 1.94
N GLU A 204 10.26 -22.00 2.42
CA GLU A 204 10.25 -21.68 3.85
C GLU A 204 8.98 -20.94 4.24
N VAL A 205 8.48 -21.29 5.43
CA VAL A 205 7.39 -20.60 6.09
C VAL A 205 7.93 -19.38 6.83
N ALA A 206 7.28 -18.23 6.65
CA ALA A 206 7.66 -17.02 7.35
C ALA A 206 7.49 -17.20 8.87
N LYS A 207 8.54 -16.83 9.62
CA LYS A 207 8.51 -16.78 11.09
C LYS A 207 8.40 -15.32 11.52
N PRO A 208 7.49 -14.98 12.45
CA PRO A 208 7.44 -13.65 13.02
C PRO A 208 8.74 -13.37 13.79
N VAL A 209 9.35 -12.22 13.51
CA VAL A 209 10.54 -11.71 14.19
C VAL A 209 10.13 -10.52 15.02
N TRP A 210 10.21 -10.65 16.34
CA TRP A 210 9.97 -9.53 17.24
C TRP A 210 11.10 -8.52 17.14
N THR A 211 10.75 -7.26 16.90
CA THR A 211 11.65 -6.11 16.99
C THR A 211 11.15 -5.18 18.08
N THR A 212 11.93 -5.01 19.14
CA THR A 212 11.58 -4.14 20.26
C THR A 212 11.52 -2.68 19.78
N PRO A 213 10.40 -1.97 20.01
CA PRO A 213 10.26 -0.58 19.59
C PRO A 213 11.18 0.35 20.39
N SER A 214 11.72 1.34 19.71
CA SER A 214 12.34 2.53 20.28
C SER A 214 11.56 3.75 19.80
N PHE A 215 11.41 4.78 20.63
CA PHE A 215 10.68 5.99 20.24
C PHE A 215 11.64 7.15 20.10
N SER A 216 11.66 7.76 18.91
CA SER A 216 12.33 9.03 18.70
C SER A 216 11.40 10.05 18.07
N LEU A 217 11.61 11.31 18.47
CA LEU A 217 10.83 12.43 17.95
C LEU A 217 11.07 12.59 16.44
N ALA A 218 12.32 12.41 16.00
CA ALA A 218 12.68 12.44 14.58
C ALA A 218 11.89 11.41 13.77
N ALA A 219 11.92 10.12 14.14
CA ALA A 219 11.18 9.06 13.43
C ALA A 219 9.65 9.26 13.50
N THR A 220 9.14 9.77 14.63
CA THR A 220 7.72 10.07 14.77
C THR A 220 7.27 11.15 13.77
N ILE A 221 8.06 12.22 13.62
CA ILE A 221 7.75 13.33 12.71
C ILE A 221 8.01 12.95 11.25
N SER A 222 9.11 12.26 10.97
CA SER A 222 9.54 11.94 9.60
C SER A 222 8.84 10.74 8.98
N ILE A 223 8.41 9.77 9.79
CA ILE A 223 7.78 8.52 9.33
C ILE A 223 6.35 8.43 9.87
N GLY A 224 6.16 8.52 11.18
CA GLY A 224 4.87 8.24 11.83
C GLY A 224 3.73 9.15 11.35
N ILE A 225 3.94 10.47 11.38
CA ILE A 225 2.94 11.46 10.93
C ILE A 225 2.66 11.33 9.43
N PRO A 226 3.66 11.30 8.52
CA PRO A 226 3.42 11.09 7.11
C PRO A 226 2.69 9.78 6.78
N LEU A 227 3.05 8.66 7.41
CA LEU A 227 2.34 7.39 7.25
C LEU A 227 0.87 7.52 7.64
N PHE A 228 0.58 8.22 8.74
CA PHE A 228 -0.79 8.47 9.16
C PHE A 228 -1.58 9.30 8.14
N VAL A 229 -1.02 10.42 7.65
CA VAL A 229 -1.67 11.25 6.63
C VAL A 229 -1.96 10.43 5.36
N VAL A 230 -0.99 9.65 4.92
CA VAL A 230 -1.11 8.78 3.75
C VAL A 230 -2.16 7.69 3.96
N ALA A 231 -2.17 7.03 5.11
CA ALA A 231 -3.16 6.00 5.46
C ALA A 231 -4.60 6.55 5.44
N MET A 232 -4.79 7.78 5.92
CA MET A 232 -6.11 8.41 5.99
C MET A 232 -6.60 8.86 4.62
N THR A 233 -5.72 9.50 3.84
CA THR A 233 -6.09 10.16 2.58
C THR A 233 -6.08 9.24 1.37
N SER A 234 -5.06 8.39 1.24
CA SER A 234 -4.85 7.58 0.04
C SER A 234 -5.46 6.17 0.14
N GLN A 235 -5.84 5.75 1.35
CA GLN A 235 -6.37 4.40 1.60
C GLN A 235 -7.75 4.42 2.25
N ASN A 236 -7.84 4.82 3.52
CA ASN A 236 -9.09 4.70 4.28
C ASN A 236 -10.25 5.46 3.62
N MET A 237 -10.03 6.70 3.17
CA MET A 237 -11.06 7.48 2.48
C MET A 237 -11.49 6.85 1.15
N PRO A 238 -10.59 6.55 0.18
CA PRO A 238 -10.97 5.86 -1.04
C PRO A 238 -11.64 4.50 -0.79
N GLY A 239 -11.16 3.71 0.18
CA GLY A 239 -11.77 2.42 0.53
C GLY A 239 -13.20 2.53 1.03
N VAL A 240 -13.50 3.52 1.89
CA VAL A 240 -14.88 3.83 2.30
C VAL A 240 -15.72 4.31 1.10
N ALA A 241 -15.14 5.13 0.23
CA ALA A 241 -15.83 5.67 -0.93
C ALA A 241 -16.27 4.56 -1.90
N VAL A 242 -15.40 3.56 -2.16
CA VAL A 242 -15.74 2.40 -3.00
C VAL A 242 -16.91 1.60 -2.41
N LEU A 243 -16.86 1.28 -1.12
CA LEU A 243 -17.97 0.57 -0.45
C LEU A 243 -19.30 1.33 -0.59
N ARG A 244 -19.29 2.65 -0.36
CA ARG A 244 -20.49 3.49 -0.48
C ARG A 244 -20.98 3.59 -1.93
N ALA A 245 -20.08 3.72 -2.90
CA ALA A 245 -20.40 3.79 -4.32
C ALA A 245 -21.09 2.51 -4.81
N ASP A 246 -20.68 1.35 -4.29
CA ASP A 246 -21.27 0.05 -4.61
C ASP A 246 -22.47 -0.32 -3.71
N GLY A 247 -23.01 0.63 -2.95
CA GLY A 247 -24.24 0.49 -2.18
C GLY A 247 -24.08 -0.11 -0.77
N TYR A 248 -22.86 -0.36 -0.29
CA TYR A 248 -22.60 -0.90 1.04
C TYR A 248 -22.44 0.22 2.07
N GLN A 249 -23.49 0.42 2.89
CA GLN A 249 -23.49 1.41 3.96
C GLN A 249 -22.92 0.82 5.25
N VAL A 250 -21.61 0.95 5.44
CA VAL A 250 -20.90 0.49 6.65
C VAL A 250 -20.31 1.70 7.39
N PRO A 251 -20.43 1.77 8.74
CA PRO A 251 -19.81 2.85 9.50
C PRO A 251 -18.28 2.77 9.38
N ALA A 252 -17.63 3.88 8.99
CA ALA A 252 -16.19 3.91 8.77
C ALA A 252 -15.36 3.76 10.05
N SER A 253 -15.82 4.37 11.15
CA SER A 253 -15.10 4.42 12.43
C SER A 253 -14.72 3.03 12.97
N PRO A 254 -15.63 2.04 13.05
CA PRO A 254 -15.27 0.67 13.45
C PRO A 254 -14.25 -0.01 12.54
N LEU A 255 -14.31 0.21 11.22
CA LEU A 255 -13.34 -0.36 10.28
C LEU A 255 -11.95 0.21 10.54
N ILE A 256 -11.87 1.53 10.70
CA ILE A 256 -10.63 2.25 10.99
C ILE A 256 -10.06 1.82 12.34
N SER A 257 -10.89 1.73 13.38
CA SER A 257 -10.47 1.22 14.70
C SER A 257 -9.91 -0.20 14.61
N ALA A 258 -10.58 -1.10 13.89
CA ALA A 258 -10.11 -2.47 13.72
C ALA A 258 -8.76 -2.52 13.01
N THR A 259 -8.59 -1.76 11.94
CA THR A 259 -7.31 -1.69 11.19
C THR A 259 -6.19 -1.03 11.98
N GLY A 260 -6.47 0.02 12.75
CA GLY A 260 -5.51 0.68 13.64
C GLY A 260 -5.07 -0.25 14.77
N PHE A 261 -6.00 -0.97 15.38
CA PHE A 261 -5.70 -1.96 16.41
C PHE A 261 -4.86 -3.12 15.87
N ALA A 262 -5.22 -3.68 14.71
CA ALA A 262 -4.43 -4.73 14.06
C ALA A 262 -3.02 -4.24 13.72
N SER A 263 -2.90 -3.03 13.16
CA SER A 263 -1.60 -2.40 12.86
C SER A 263 -0.75 -2.21 14.12
N LEU A 264 -1.37 -1.81 15.24
CA LEU A 264 -0.68 -1.62 16.52
C LEU A 264 -0.10 -2.94 17.06
N LEU A 265 -0.89 -4.01 17.03
CA LEU A 265 -0.45 -5.33 17.48
C LEU A 265 0.65 -5.92 16.59
N LEU A 266 0.58 -5.66 15.29
CA LEU A 266 1.48 -6.24 14.31
C LEU A 266 2.74 -5.40 14.05
N ALA A 267 2.79 -4.15 14.53
CA ALA A 267 3.91 -3.25 14.33
C ALA A 267 5.26 -3.82 14.82
N PRO A 268 5.37 -4.48 16.00
CA PRO A 268 6.63 -5.10 16.45
C PRO A 268 7.17 -6.20 15.53
N PHE A 269 6.35 -6.72 14.61
CA PHE A 269 6.75 -7.71 13.61
C PHE A 269 7.06 -7.09 12.25
N GLY A 270 7.09 -5.76 12.16
CA GLY A 270 7.44 -4.99 10.98
C GLY A 270 6.27 -4.30 10.28
N SER A 271 5.02 -4.58 10.67
CA SER A 271 3.85 -4.01 9.99
C SER A 271 3.78 -2.49 10.08
N HIS A 272 4.03 -1.82 8.97
CA HIS A 272 3.88 -0.36 8.85
C HIS A 272 2.42 0.13 8.79
N GLY A 273 1.45 -0.78 8.68
CA GLY A 273 0.03 -0.47 8.72
C GLY A 273 -0.80 -1.23 7.70
N VAL A 274 -2.00 -1.64 8.13
CA VAL A 274 -3.06 -2.18 7.29
C VAL A 274 -4.24 -1.21 7.31
N ASN A 275 -4.93 -1.03 6.18
CA ASN A 275 -6.00 -0.05 5.99
C ASN A 275 -7.04 -0.56 4.99
N LEU A 276 -8.13 0.16 4.79
CA LEU A 276 -9.10 -0.18 3.75
C LEU A 276 -8.46 -0.07 2.36
N ALA A 277 -8.75 -1.05 1.50
CA ALA A 277 -8.24 -1.11 0.13
C ALA A 277 -9.29 -0.59 -0.85
N ALA A 278 -8.93 0.32 -1.76
CA ALA A 278 -9.85 0.78 -2.80
C ALA A 278 -9.91 -0.17 -4.01
N ILE A 279 -8.74 -0.58 -4.54
CA ILE A 279 -8.65 -1.40 -5.75
C ILE A 279 -9.19 -2.82 -5.49
N SER A 280 -8.71 -3.45 -4.42
CA SER A 280 -9.19 -4.79 -4.03
C SER A 280 -10.66 -4.77 -3.63
N ALA A 281 -11.15 -3.67 -3.04
CA ALA A 281 -12.59 -3.53 -2.74
C ALA A 281 -13.39 -3.52 -4.03
N ALA A 282 -13.04 -2.69 -5.01
CA ALA A 282 -13.77 -2.57 -6.28
C ALA A 282 -13.90 -3.92 -7.02
N ILE A 283 -12.90 -4.79 -6.89
CA ILE A 283 -12.96 -6.16 -7.43
C ILE A 283 -13.96 -7.02 -6.66
N CYS A 284 -13.94 -6.97 -5.33
CA CYS A 284 -14.78 -7.79 -4.46
C CYS A 284 -16.22 -7.28 -4.34
N THR A 285 -16.47 -5.98 -4.53
CA THR A 285 -17.78 -5.34 -4.49
C THR A 285 -18.51 -5.41 -5.84
N GLY A 286 -17.77 -5.58 -6.94
CA GLY A 286 -18.30 -5.57 -8.29
C GLY A 286 -19.22 -6.76 -8.64
N PRO A 287 -20.05 -6.63 -9.70
CA PRO A 287 -21.01 -7.65 -10.09
C PRO A 287 -20.39 -8.98 -10.52
N HIS A 288 -19.12 -8.96 -10.95
CA HIS A 288 -18.38 -10.17 -11.31
C HIS A 288 -17.97 -11.03 -10.11
N ALA A 289 -18.00 -10.48 -8.89
CA ALA A 289 -17.69 -11.26 -7.68
C ALA A 289 -18.82 -12.23 -7.35
N HIS A 290 -20.06 -11.73 -7.37
CA HIS A 290 -21.26 -12.54 -7.16
C HIS A 290 -22.48 -11.79 -7.72
N GLU A 291 -23.42 -12.51 -8.33
CA GLU A 291 -24.65 -11.89 -8.87
C GLU A 291 -25.44 -11.20 -7.77
N ASP A 292 -25.78 -11.93 -6.70
CA ASP A 292 -26.39 -11.41 -5.47
C ASP A 292 -25.40 -10.50 -4.69
N PRO A 293 -25.67 -9.18 -4.56
CA PRO A 293 -24.82 -8.25 -3.82
C PRO A 293 -24.67 -8.63 -2.33
N SER A 294 -25.68 -9.22 -1.72
CA SER A 294 -25.65 -9.59 -0.29
C SER A 294 -24.67 -10.72 0.03
N LYS A 295 -24.18 -11.44 -1.00
CA LYS A 295 -23.24 -12.56 -0.89
C LYS A 295 -21.81 -12.21 -1.30
N ARG A 296 -21.58 -11.01 -1.85
CA ARG A 296 -20.25 -10.55 -2.29
C ARG A 296 -19.23 -10.48 -1.17
N TYR A 297 -19.66 -10.44 0.09
CA TYR A 297 -18.76 -10.52 1.26
C TYR A 297 -17.84 -11.75 1.21
N THR A 298 -18.28 -12.85 0.60
CA THR A 298 -17.47 -14.07 0.42
C THR A 298 -16.23 -13.83 -0.44
N ALA A 299 -16.28 -12.94 -1.44
CA ALA A 299 -15.12 -12.60 -2.25
C ALA A 299 -14.02 -11.92 -1.41
N ALA A 300 -14.40 -11.02 -0.49
CA ALA A 300 -13.46 -10.40 0.44
C ALA A 300 -12.93 -11.40 1.50
N VAL A 301 -13.75 -12.37 1.92
CA VAL A 301 -13.30 -13.49 2.76
C VAL A 301 -12.24 -14.33 2.04
N TRP A 302 -12.49 -14.73 0.79
CA TRP A 302 -11.51 -15.46 -0.01
C TRP A 302 -10.25 -14.66 -0.26
N CYS A 303 -10.36 -13.36 -0.54
CA CYS A 303 -9.23 -12.44 -0.61
C CYS A 303 -8.37 -12.51 0.67
N GLY A 304 -9.01 -12.44 1.84
CA GLY A 304 -8.33 -12.59 3.13
C GLY A 304 -7.69 -13.96 3.34
N ILE A 305 -8.35 -15.05 2.92
CA ILE A 305 -7.77 -16.41 2.98
C ILE A 305 -6.50 -16.48 2.13
N PHE A 306 -6.54 -15.94 0.90
CA PHE A 306 -5.39 -15.91 0.02
C PHE A 306 -4.26 -15.02 0.55
N TYR A 307 -4.58 -13.90 1.20
CA TYR A 307 -3.58 -13.13 1.95
C TYR A 307 -2.92 -13.96 3.05
N GLY A 308 -3.70 -14.72 3.83
CA GLY A 308 -3.18 -15.61 4.86
C GLY A 308 -2.21 -16.65 4.29
N ILE A 309 -2.60 -17.32 3.20
CA ILE A 309 -1.76 -18.30 2.49
C ILE A 309 -0.46 -17.64 2.00
N ALA A 310 -0.55 -16.50 1.31
CA ALA A 310 0.63 -15.79 0.82
C ALA A 310 1.55 -15.33 1.95
N GLY A 311 0.99 -14.93 3.10
CA GLY A 311 1.73 -14.56 4.31
C GLY A 311 2.50 -15.73 4.92
N VAL A 312 1.92 -16.93 4.95
CA VAL A 312 2.61 -18.14 5.41
C VAL A 312 3.86 -18.38 4.57
N PHE A 313 3.80 -18.17 3.26
CA PHE A 313 4.95 -18.31 2.35
C PHE A 313 5.78 -17.02 2.19
N GLY A 314 5.68 -16.06 3.12
CA GLY A 314 6.41 -14.79 3.06
C GLY A 314 7.93 -14.95 2.94
N ALA A 315 8.52 -15.97 3.59
CA ALA A 315 9.95 -16.27 3.48
C ALA A 315 10.33 -16.80 2.09
N THR A 316 9.48 -17.64 1.50
CA THR A 316 9.65 -18.11 0.11
C THR A 316 9.56 -16.96 -0.89
N LEU A 317 8.61 -16.04 -0.70
CA LEU A 317 8.53 -14.81 -1.50
C LEU A 317 9.80 -13.97 -1.34
N ALA A 318 10.35 -13.89 -0.14
CA ALA A 318 11.60 -13.16 0.12
C ALA A 318 12.82 -13.77 -0.56
N ALA A 319 12.96 -15.09 -0.51
CA ALA A 319 14.01 -15.79 -1.23
C ALA A 319 13.87 -15.60 -2.76
N LEU A 320 12.64 -15.62 -3.28
CA LEU A 320 12.40 -15.41 -4.72
C LEU A 320 12.83 -14.02 -5.18
N PHE A 321 12.50 -12.95 -4.44
CA PHE A 321 12.93 -11.60 -4.78
C PHE A 321 14.44 -11.39 -4.61
N ALA A 322 15.07 -12.08 -3.64
CA ALA A 322 16.52 -12.06 -3.46
C ALA A 322 17.28 -12.73 -4.62
N ALA A 323 16.64 -13.64 -5.35
CA ALA A 323 17.22 -14.30 -6.52
C ALA A 323 17.23 -13.43 -7.79
N LEU A 324 16.51 -12.29 -7.79
CA LEU A 324 16.39 -11.39 -8.93
C LEU A 324 17.46 -10.28 -8.87
N PRO A 325 18.02 -9.84 -10.02
CA PRO A 325 18.94 -8.71 -10.02
C PRO A 325 18.24 -7.42 -9.58
N LYS A 326 18.98 -6.56 -8.87
CA LYS A 326 18.46 -5.31 -8.29
C LYS A 326 17.76 -4.44 -9.33
N GLU A 327 18.29 -4.35 -10.55
CA GLU A 327 17.73 -3.53 -11.63
C GLU A 327 16.35 -4.01 -12.07
N LEU A 328 16.09 -5.33 -12.05
CA LEU A 328 14.76 -5.88 -12.34
C LEU A 328 13.77 -5.47 -11.25
N VAL A 329 14.15 -5.64 -9.98
CA VAL A 329 13.32 -5.29 -8.81
C VAL A 329 12.97 -3.80 -8.81
N LEU A 330 13.95 -2.92 -9.08
CA LEU A 330 13.71 -1.48 -9.23
C LEU A 330 12.78 -1.17 -10.41
N SER A 331 13.01 -1.81 -11.56
CA SER A 331 12.22 -1.55 -12.78
C SER A 331 10.76 -1.98 -12.61
N ILE A 332 10.50 -3.14 -12.03
CA ILE A 332 9.13 -3.61 -11.82
C ILE A 332 8.39 -2.75 -10.79
N ALA A 333 9.09 -2.31 -9.72
CA ALA A 333 8.56 -1.36 -8.76
C ALA A 333 8.14 -0.05 -9.44
N ALA A 334 9.03 0.54 -10.25
CA ALA A 334 8.74 1.78 -10.97
C ALA A 334 7.57 1.64 -11.95
N LEU A 335 7.55 0.59 -12.78
CA LEU A 335 6.49 0.34 -13.76
C LEU A 335 5.12 0.16 -13.08
N ALA A 336 5.09 -0.53 -11.93
CA ALA A 336 3.86 -0.70 -11.15
C ALA A 336 3.34 0.62 -10.57
N LEU A 337 4.21 1.59 -10.30
CA LEU A 337 3.86 2.89 -9.73
C LEU A 337 3.37 3.93 -10.76
N PHE A 338 3.61 3.74 -12.06
CA PHE A 338 3.24 4.74 -13.08
C PHE A 338 1.76 5.15 -13.03
N GLY A 339 0.85 4.20 -12.82
CA GLY A 339 -0.58 4.48 -12.66
C GLY A 339 -0.88 5.40 -11.48
N SER A 340 -0.26 5.11 -10.34
CA SER A 340 -0.42 5.88 -9.10
C SER A 340 0.23 7.26 -9.18
N ILE A 341 1.37 7.39 -9.87
CA ILE A 341 2.01 8.68 -10.14
C ILE A 341 1.09 9.55 -11.00
N MET A 342 0.57 9.01 -12.11
CA MET A 342 -0.34 9.73 -12.99
C MET A 342 -1.58 10.22 -12.22
N ASN A 343 -2.24 9.34 -11.47
CA ASN A 343 -3.41 9.70 -10.68
C ASN A 343 -3.09 10.75 -9.60
N GLY A 344 -1.97 10.59 -8.88
CA GLY A 344 -1.54 11.55 -7.87
C GLY A 344 -1.30 12.94 -8.45
N LEU A 345 -0.66 13.02 -9.62
CA LEU A 345 -0.45 14.29 -10.35
C LEU A 345 -1.78 14.88 -10.86
N THR A 346 -2.69 14.05 -11.37
CA THR A 346 -4.01 14.50 -11.81
C THR A 346 -4.80 15.15 -10.67
N VAL A 347 -4.87 14.50 -9.51
CA VAL A 347 -5.59 15.03 -8.34
C VAL A 347 -4.85 16.22 -7.72
N ALA A 348 -3.51 16.17 -7.65
CA ALA A 348 -2.72 17.30 -7.15
C ALA A 348 -2.97 18.60 -7.92
N MET A 349 -3.27 18.49 -9.21
CA MET A 349 -3.47 19.64 -10.11
C MET A 349 -4.94 19.99 -10.37
N SER A 350 -5.89 19.29 -9.74
CA SER A 350 -7.33 19.48 -10.04
C SER A 350 -7.84 20.85 -9.58
N GLU A 351 -7.46 21.28 -8.38
CA GLU A 351 -7.93 22.53 -7.78
C GLU A 351 -7.02 23.70 -8.15
N ALA A 352 -7.49 24.58 -9.04
CA ALA A 352 -6.71 25.71 -9.54
C ALA A 352 -6.07 26.59 -8.42
N PRO A 353 -6.76 26.93 -7.32
CA PRO A 353 -6.18 27.71 -6.22
C PRO A 353 -5.09 26.97 -5.42
N GLU A 354 -5.05 25.64 -5.47
CA GLU A 354 -4.14 24.82 -4.68
C GLU A 354 -2.91 24.35 -5.47
N ARG A 355 -2.87 24.57 -6.80
CA ARG A 355 -1.84 24.03 -7.70
C ARG A 355 -0.42 24.38 -7.28
N GLU A 356 -0.14 25.63 -6.95
CA GLU A 356 1.22 26.04 -6.56
C GLU A 356 1.66 25.35 -5.26
N ALA A 357 0.78 25.32 -4.25
CA ALA A 357 1.03 24.60 -3.01
C ALA A 357 1.27 23.10 -3.25
N ALA A 358 0.47 22.49 -4.12
CA ALA A 358 0.62 21.10 -4.51
C ALA A 358 1.93 20.84 -5.27
N VAL A 359 2.34 21.70 -6.22
CA VAL A 359 3.65 21.59 -6.89
C VAL A 359 4.80 21.71 -5.89
N ILE A 360 4.74 22.65 -4.95
CA ILE A 360 5.76 22.79 -3.91
C ILE A 360 5.83 21.53 -3.04
N THR A 361 4.70 20.98 -2.60
CA THR A 361 4.66 19.71 -1.88
C THR A 361 5.29 18.59 -2.70
N PHE A 362 4.93 18.46 -3.98
CA PHE A 362 5.48 17.47 -4.89
C PHE A 362 7.01 17.59 -5.00
N MET A 363 7.52 18.79 -5.29
CA MET A 363 8.95 19.03 -5.52
C MET A 363 9.79 18.79 -4.27
N VAL A 364 9.36 19.32 -3.11
CA VAL A 364 10.07 19.11 -1.85
C VAL A 364 10.09 17.62 -1.52
N THR A 365 8.96 16.93 -1.67
CA THR A 365 8.87 15.50 -1.39
C THR A 365 9.78 14.68 -2.32
N ALA A 366 9.71 14.95 -3.63
CA ALA A 366 10.49 14.27 -4.67
C ALA A 366 12.00 14.51 -4.54
N SER A 367 12.42 15.64 -3.98
CA SER A 367 13.85 15.99 -3.81
C SER A 367 14.63 15.01 -2.92
N GLY A 368 13.94 14.31 -2.00
CA GLY A 368 14.62 13.51 -0.99
C GLY A 368 15.34 14.33 0.08
N LEU A 369 15.10 15.63 0.17
CA LEU A 369 15.63 16.53 1.20
C LEU A 369 15.50 15.92 2.60
N THR A 370 16.55 16.01 3.39
CA THR A 370 16.51 15.77 4.83
C THR A 370 16.99 17.02 5.54
N LEU A 371 16.18 17.55 6.44
CA LEU A 371 16.47 18.76 7.21
C LEU A 371 16.13 18.51 8.68
N PHE A 372 17.06 18.82 9.59
CA PHE A 372 16.95 18.52 11.03
C PHE A 372 16.63 17.05 11.33
N SER A 373 17.23 16.12 10.57
CA SER A 373 16.96 14.68 10.65
C SER A 373 15.50 14.28 10.35
N ILE A 374 14.76 15.15 9.67
CA ILE A 374 13.39 14.92 9.22
C ILE A 374 13.39 14.84 7.69
N GLY A 375 12.79 13.77 7.16
CA GLY A 375 12.74 13.49 5.72
C GLY A 375 11.77 14.38 4.93
N SER A 376 11.88 14.29 3.61
CA SER A 376 11.21 15.20 2.66
C SER A 376 9.70 15.12 2.68
N ALA A 377 9.12 13.97 3.05
CA ALA A 377 7.66 13.80 3.10
C ALA A 377 7.00 14.77 4.09
N PHE A 378 7.57 14.92 5.29
CA PHE A 378 7.07 15.90 6.26
C PHE A 378 7.26 17.33 5.76
N TRP A 379 8.47 17.66 5.30
CA TRP A 379 8.76 19.00 4.79
C TRP A 379 7.94 19.38 3.58
N GLY A 380 7.56 18.43 2.73
CA GLY A 380 6.68 18.65 1.59
C GLY A 380 5.27 19.06 2.02
N ILE A 381 4.71 18.43 3.05
CA ILE A 381 3.43 18.84 3.63
C ILE A 381 3.56 20.24 4.22
N VAL A 382 4.60 20.49 5.05
CA VAL A 382 4.81 21.79 5.69
C VAL A 382 4.94 22.91 4.65
N ALA A 383 5.81 22.73 3.65
CA ALA A 383 6.03 23.71 2.61
C ALA A 383 4.77 23.98 1.78
N GLY A 384 4.01 22.93 1.45
CA GLY A 384 2.74 23.08 0.74
C GLY A 384 1.68 23.79 1.57
N VAL A 385 1.53 23.45 2.85
CA VAL A 385 0.56 24.10 3.74
C VAL A 385 0.92 25.58 3.91
N LEU A 386 2.20 25.89 4.11
CA LEU A 386 2.68 27.28 4.17
C LEU A 386 2.36 28.02 2.87
N ALA A 387 2.67 27.43 1.70
CA ALA A 387 2.34 28.01 0.41
C ALA A 387 0.83 28.22 0.25
N LEU A 388 0.01 27.24 0.63
CA LEU A 388 -1.44 27.33 0.55
C LEU A 388 -1.98 28.48 1.40
N VAL A 389 -1.48 28.64 2.63
CA VAL A 389 -1.90 29.70 3.55
C VAL A 389 -1.44 31.07 3.06
N ILE A 390 -0.22 31.20 2.55
CA ILE A 390 0.33 32.46 2.03
C ILE A 390 -0.40 32.90 0.76
N LEU A 391 -0.69 31.97 -0.15
CA LEU A 391 -1.27 32.26 -1.47
C LEU A 391 -2.79 32.34 -1.45
N ASN A 392 -3.45 31.65 -0.51
CA ASN A 392 -4.89 31.72 -0.31
C ASN A 392 -5.24 32.28 1.08
N PRO A 393 -4.89 33.55 1.38
CA PRO A 393 -5.11 34.14 2.70
C PRO A 393 -6.59 34.31 3.11
N ARG A 394 -7.57 33.77 2.35
CA ARG A 394 -9.00 33.79 2.69
C ARG A 394 -9.78 32.56 2.20
N LYS A 395 -9.89 31.57 3.10
CA LYS A 395 -11.13 30.90 3.56
C LYS A 395 -10.75 30.01 4.76
N ALA A 396 -10.25 30.64 5.83
CA ALA A 396 -10.06 30.02 7.14
C ALA A 396 -11.29 30.30 8.01
#